data_AF-D3PAD9-F1
#
_entry.id   AF-D3PAD9-F1
#
_cell.length_a   1.000
_cell.length_b   1.000
_cell.length_c   1.000
_cell.angle_alpha   90.00
_cell.angle_beta   90.00
_cell.angle_gamma   90.00
#
_symmetry.space_group_name_H-M   'P 1'
#
loop_
_entity.id
_entity.type
_entity.pdbx_description
1 polymer ?
#
loop_
_entity_poly.entity_id
_entity_poly.type
_entity_poly.pdbx_seq_one_letter_code
_entity_poly.pdbx_strand_id
1 'polypeptide(L)'
;MAQITAALVKELREKTGAGMMDCKKALQETDGNIEKAIEYLRKKGLADAAKKAGRVAAEGLVASYIHGGGKIGVLVEINCETDFVARTDEFKELCHDIAMHICASNPLYVSKEEVPQEVIDKEKEIYIAKAKEQGKPDHIIEKIVEGQVRKYLESICLLDQPFVKNPDLTVSQYIAEKIAKIGENIKVRRFVRYQLGEGIEKKQENFVEEVMKQAKGN
;
A
#
# COMPACT_ATOMS: atom_id res chain seq x y z
N MET A 1 20.28 -32.55 -9.07
CA MET A 1 19.13 -31.84 -8.48
C MET A 1 19.25 -31.93 -6.97
N ALA A 2 19.16 -30.80 -6.27
CA ALA A 2 19.15 -30.80 -4.80
C ALA A 2 17.96 -31.64 -4.28
N GLN A 3 18.17 -32.41 -3.21
CA GLN A 3 17.11 -33.23 -2.64
C GLN A 3 16.13 -32.33 -1.88
N ILE A 4 14.93 -32.11 -2.43
CA ILE A 4 13.90 -31.29 -1.79
C ILE A 4 13.24 -32.10 -0.67
N THR A 5 13.62 -31.80 0.58
CA THR A 5 13.11 -32.50 1.77
C THR A 5 11.78 -31.91 2.24
N ALA A 6 10.97 -32.71 2.94
CA ALA A 6 9.71 -32.22 3.52
C ALA A 6 9.93 -31.10 4.54
N ALA A 7 11.06 -31.12 5.27
CA ALA A 7 11.45 -30.07 6.19
C ALA A 7 11.69 -28.73 5.47
N LEU A 8 12.39 -28.75 4.32
CA LEU A 8 12.67 -27.56 3.53
C LEU A 8 11.38 -26.95 2.94
N VAL A 9 10.47 -27.81 2.46
CA VAL A 9 9.14 -27.36 1.98
C VAL A 9 8.34 -26.74 3.12
N LYS A 10 8.36 -27.36 4.32
CA LYS A 10 7.70 -26.83 5.51
C LYS A 10 8.26 -25.46 5.91
N GLU A 11 9.59 -25.31 5.93
CA GLU A 11 10.25 -24.04 6.24
C GLU A 11 9.83 -22.93 5.27
N LEU A 12 9.88 -23.19 3.96
CA LEU A 12 9.46 -22.21 2.96
C LEU A 12 7.98 -21.83 3.12
N ARG A 13 7.12 -22.82 3.40
CA ARG A 13 5.70 -22.60 3.65
C ARG A 13 5.44 -21.75 4.89
N GLU A 14 6.20 -21.95 5.96
CA GLU A 14 6.09 -21.13 7.18
C GLU A 14 6.54 -19.68 6.93
N LYS A 15 7.58 -19.48 6.12
CA LYS A 15 8.08 -18.14 5.75
C LYS A 15 7.15 -17.38 4.80
N THR A 16 6.48 -18.07 3.89
CA THR A 16 5.73 -17.43 2.78
C THR A 16 4.21 -17.57 2.89
N GLY A 17 3.73 -18.53 3.67
CA GLY A 17 2.33 -18.91 3.72
C GLY A 17 1.79 -19.58 2.45
N ALA A 18 2.62 -19.80 1.43
CA ALA A 18 2.17 -20.35 0.15
C ALA A 18 1.70 -21.82 0.25
N GLY A 19 0.96 -22.28 -0.76
CA GLY A 19 0.49 -23.66 -0.84
C GLY A 19 1.64 -24.67 -0.84
N MET A 20 1.42 -25.84 -0.25
CA MET A 20 2.45 -26.89 -0.10
C MET A 20 3.12 -27.26 -1.43
N MET A 21 2.31 -27.45 -2.48
CA MET A 21 2.80 -27.80 -3.80
C MET A 21 3.55 -26.66 -4.49
N ASP A 22 3.17 -25.42 -4.20
CA ASP A 22 3.86 -24.25 -4.73
C ASP A 22 5.21 -24.06 -4.08
N CYS A 23 5.30 -24.27 -2.76
CA CYS A 23 6.58 -24.28 -2.05
C CYS A 23 7.51 -25.37 -2.60
N LYS A 24 6.99 -26.59 -2.79
CA LYS A 24 7.77 -27.69 -3.36
C LYS A 24 8.28 -27.37 -4.77
N LYS A 25 7.41 -26.85 -5.65
CA LYS A 25 7.79 -26.45 -7.02
C LYS A 25 8.82 -25.33 -7.01
N ALA A 26 8.61 -24.29 -6.21
CA ALA A 26 9.56 -23.19 -6.09
C ALA A 26 10.95 -23.69 -5.68
N LEU A 27 11.02 -24.58 -4.69
CA LEU A 27 12.29 -25.20 -4.27
C LEU A 27 12.91 -26.07 -5.37
N GLN A 28 12.11 -26.76 -6.19
CA GLN A 28 12.63 -27.53 -7.32
C GLN A 28 13.24 -26.62 -8.39
N GLU A 29 12.58 -25.51 -8.71
CA GLU A 29 13.04 -24.53 -9.71
C GLU A 29 14.25 -23.71 -9.25
N THR A 30 14.51 -23.66 -7.94
CA THR A 30 15.61 -22.88 -7.34
C THR A 30 16.69 -23.74 -6.69
N ASP A 31 16.73 -25.03 -7.02
CA ASP A 31 17.71 -26.00 -6.48
C ASP A 31 17.78 -26.01 -4.94
N GLY A 32 16.64 -25.86 -4.28
CA GLY A 32 16.51 -25.86 -2.83
C GLY A 32 16.94 -24.55 -2.15
N ASN A 33 17.28 -23.50 -2.91
CA ASN A 33 17.62 -22.20 -2.34
C ASN A 33 16.35 -21.47 -1.87
N ILE A 34 16.24 -21.25 -0.56
CA ILE A 34 15.07 -20.63 0.09
C ILE A 34 14.85 -19.19 -0.36
N GLU A 35 15.89 -18.36 -0.39
CA GLU A 35 15.76 -16.93 -0.77
C GLU A 35 15.27 -16.79 -2.22
N LYS A 36 15.87 -17.56 -3.13
CA LYS A 36 15.42 -17.62 -4.53
C LYS A 36 14.01 -18.18 -4.65
N ALA A 37 13.65 -19.17 -3.82
CA ALA A 37 12.30 -19.74 -3.83
C ALA A 37 11.24 -18.73 -3.35
N ILE A 38 11.57 -17.88 -2.37
CA ILE A 38 10.72 -16.77 -1.95
C ILE A 38 10.52 -15.79 -3.11
N GLU A 39 11.60 -15.38 -3.79
CA GLU A 39 11.49 -14.49 -4.95
C GLU A 39 10.67 -15.11 -6.08
N TYR A 40 10.85 -16.41 -6.33
CA TYR A 40 10.07 -17.18 -7.30
C TYR A 40 8.58 -17.17 -6.96
N LEU A 41 8.23 -17.45 -5.71
CA LEU A 41 6.84 -17.44 -5.23
C LEU A 41 6.23 -16.05 -5.34
N ARG A 42 6.99 -14.99 -5.05
CA ARG A 42 6.53 -13.60 -5.22
C ARG A 42 6.19 -13.29 -6.68
N LYS A 43 7.10 -13.63 -7.61
CA LYS A 43 6.87 -13.46 -9.06
C LYS A 43 5.65 -14.26 -9.53
N LYS A 44 5.52 -15.50 -9.06
CA LYS A 44 4.35 -16.35 -9.34
C LYS A 44 3.07 -15.73 -8.81
N GLY A 45 3.08 -15.21 -7.58
CA GLY A 45 1.91 -14.58 -6.95
C GLY A 45 1.41 -13.37 -7.73
N LEU A 46 2.32 -12.53 -8.23
CA LEU A 46 1.98 -11.42 -9.14
C LEU A 46 1.31 -11.91 -10.42
N ALA A 47 1.83 -12.97 -11.04
CA ALA A 47 1.22 -13.56 -12.23
C ALA A 47 -0.16 -14.18 -11.94
N ASP A 48 -0.31 -14.84 -10.79
CA ASP A 48 -1.56 -15.46 -10.37
C ASP A 48 -2.63 -14.42 -10.00
N ALA A 49 -2.23 -13.27 -9.46
CA ALA A 49 -3.10 -12.12 -9.25
C ALA A 49 -3.55 -11.51 -10.58
N ALA A 50 -2.63 -11.29 -11.52
CA ALA A 50 -2.95 -10.77 -12.85
C ALA A 50 -3.96 -11.66 -13.60
N LYS A 51 -3.81 -12.98 -13.54
CA LYS A 51 -4.76 -13.94 -14.14
C LYS A 51 -6.16 -13.88 -13.53
N LYS A 52 -6.27 -13.49 -12.25
CA LYS A 52 -7.55 -13.39 -11.53
C LYS A 52 -8.16 -11.99 -11.57
N ALA A 53 -7.41 -10.96 -11.97
CA ALA A 53 -7.84 -9.57 -11.94
C ALA A 53 -9.16 -9.31 -12.69
N GLY A 54 -9.44 -10.07 -13.76
CA GLY A 54 -10.67 -9.98 -14.55
C GLY A 54 -11.90 -10.67 -13.93
N ARG A 55 -11.72 -11.46 -12.86
CA ARG A 55 -12.84 -12.13 -12.17
C ARG A 55 -13.65 -11.11 -11.38
N VAL A 56 -14.96 -11.32 -11.31
CA VAL A 56 -15.86 -10.46 -10.54
C VAL A 56 -15.63 -10.71 -9.05
N ALA A 57 -15.28 -9.66 -8.31
CA ALA A 57 -15.15 -9.66 -6.86
C ALA A 57 -16.24 -8.75 -6.28
N ALA A 58 -17.39 -9.32 -5.95
CA ALA A 58 -18.58 -8.59 -5.49
C ALA A 58 -18.91 -8.82 -4.01
N GLU A 59 -18.30 -9.83 -3.39
CA GLU A 59 -18.36 -10.09 -1.95
C GLU A 59 -17.20 -9.38 -1.24
N GLY A 60 -17.13 -9.41 0.09
CA GLY A 60 -15.99 -8.85 0.83
C GLY A 60 -16.36 -8.24 2.17
N LEU A 61 -15.56 -7.26 2.61
CA LEU A 61 -15.75 -6.57 3.89
C LEU A 61 -15.53 -5.06 3.75
N VAL A 62 -16.30 -4.30 4.53
CA VAL A 62 -15.93 -2.95 4.91
C VAL A 62 -15.23 -3.02 6.27
N ALA A 63 -13.94 -2.72 6.30
CA ALA A 63 -13.14 -2.70 7.51
C ALA A 63 -12.92 -1.28 8.01
N SER A 64 -12.74 -1.15 9.33
CA SER A 64 -12.47 0.12 10.00
C SER A 64 -11.19 0.05 10.82
N TYR A 65 -10.44 1.14 10.89
CA TYR A 65 -9.31 1.29 11.82
C TYR A 65 -9.34 2.67 12.47
N ILE A 66 -9.27 2.70 13.80
CA ILE A 66 -9.26 3.92 14.61
C ILE A 66 -7.92 4.01 15.34
N HIS A 67 -7.22 5.13 15.20
CA HIS A 67 -5.89 5.32 15.77
C HIS A 67 -5.84 6.53 16.72
N GLY A 68 -4.87 6.49 17.65
CA GLY A 68 -4.53 7.64 18.50
C GLY A 68 -5.67 8.12 19.38
N GLY A 69 -6.53 7.22 19.88
CA GLY A 69 -7.68 7.58 20.72
C GLY A 69 -8.81 8.28 19.96
N GLY A 70 -8.98 7.99 18.67
CA GLY A 70 -10.02 8.61 17.84
C GLY A 70 -9.56 9.82 17.02
N LYS A 71 -8.26 10.08 16.96
CA LYS A 71 -7.70 11.19 16.19
C LYS A 71 -7.66 10.93 14.69
N ILE A 72 -7.56 9.66 14.29
CA ILE A 72 -7.60 9.25 12.88
C ILE A 72 -8.56 8.06 12.77
N GLY A 73 -9.45 8.11 11.80
CA GLY A 73 -10.38 7.02 11.49
C GLY A 73 -10.36 6.67 10.01
N VAL A 74 -10.37 5.39 9.69
CA VAL A 74 -10.39 4.86 8.32
C VAL A 74 -11.56 3.91 8.16
N LEU A 75 -12.23 3.99 7.01
CA LEU A 75 -13.12 2.96 6.47
C LEU A 75 -12.61 2.55 5.10
N VAL A 76 -12.51 1.25 4.84
CA VAL A 76 -12.05 0.70 3.56
C VAL A 76 -12.95 -0.46 3.14
N GLU A 77 -13.37 -0.45 1.87
CA GLU A 77 -14.09 -1.56 1.25
C GLU A 77 -13.11 -2.41 0.45
N ILE A 78 -13.00 -3.69 0.81
CA ILE A 78 -12.16 -4.66 0.10
C ILE A 78 -13.04 -5.83 -0.34
N ASN A 79 -13.01 -6.11 -1.64
CA ASN A 79 -13.80 -7.18 -2.24
C ASN A 79 -12.99 -8.46 -2.45
N CYS A 80 -13.68 -9.60 -2.39
CA CYS A 80 -13.26 -10.92 -2.82
C CYS A 80 -14.35 -11.58 -3.70
N GLU A 81 -14.12 -12.80 -4.17
CA GLU A 81 -15.06 -13.50 -5.06
C GLU A 81 -16.23 -14.12 -4.27
N THR A 82 -15.98 -14.65 -3.06
CA THR A 82 -17.01 -15.35 -2.27
C THR A 82 -17.18 -14.83 -0.84
N ASP A 83 -18.37 -15.01 -0.27
CA ASP A 83 -18.69 -14.65 1.11
C ASP A 83 -17.99 -15.57 2.14
N PHE A 84 -17.67 -16.81 1.74
CA PHE A 84 -16.86 -17.73 2.53
C PHE A 84 -15.48 -17.15 2.81
N VAL A 85 -14.78 -16.66 1.77
CA VAL A 85 -13.46 -16.03 1.94
C VAL A 85 -13.56 -14.76 2.78
N ALA A 86 -14.60 -13.94 2.57
CA ALA A 86 -14.83 -12.71 3.33
C ALA A 86 -14.90 -12.95 4.86
N ARG A 87 -15.31 -14.14 5.30
CA ARG A 87 -15.45 -14.49 6.72
C ARG A 87 -14.19 -15.10 7.35
N THR A 88 -13.18 -15.44 6.55
CA THR A 88 -11.93 -16.03 7.05
C THR A 88 -11.10 -15.01 7.84
N ASP A 89 -10.35 -15.50 8.83
CA ASP A 89 -9.46 -14.64 9.62
C ASP A 89 -8.33 -14.05 8.77
N GLU A 90 -7.88 -14.80 7.76
CA GLU A 90 -6.86 -14.33 6.82
C GLU A 90 -7.34 -13.13 5.99
N PHE A 91 -8.58 -13.15 5.49
CA PHE A 91 -9.14 -12.01 4.76
C PHE A 91 -9.40 -10.81 5.68
N LYS A 92 -9.89 -11.05 6.90
CA LYS A 92 -10.09 -10.00 7.91
C LYS A 92 -8.77 -9.33 8.30
N GLU A 93 -7.71 -10.10 8.48
CA GLU A 93 -6.36 -9.59 8.77
C GLU A 93 -5.85 -8.70 7.62
N LEU A 94 -6.01 -9.14 6.36
CA LEU A 94 -5.69 -8.29 5.21
C LEU A 94 -6.46 -6.97 5.25
N CYS A 95 -7.77 -7.01 5.51
CA CYS A 95 -8.59 -5.79 5.56
C CYS A 95 -8.15 -4.84 6.69
N HIS A 96 -7.83 -5.39 7.86
CA HIS A 96 -7.29 -4.62 8.98
C HIS A 96 -5.94 -3.97 8.64
N ASP A 97 -5.03 -4.74 8.05
CA ASP A 97 -3.70 -4.28 7.66
C ASP A 97 -3.75 -3.14 6.64
N ILE A 98 -4.63 -3.25 5.64
CA ILE A 98 -4.84 -2.19 4.64
C ILE A 98 -5.44 -0.94 5.29
N ALA A 99 -6.43 -1.09 6.19
CA ALA A 99 -7.00 0.05 6.92
C ALA A 99 -5.96 0.77 7.80
N MET A 100 -5.11 0.00 8.48
CA MET A 100 -3.98 0.53 9.26
C MET A 100 -2.95 1.23 8.37
N HIS A 101 -2.64 0.66 7.20
CA HIS A 101 -1.76 1.28 6.23
C HIS A 101 -2.30 2.63 5.76
N ILE A 102 -3.57 2.69 5.34
CA ILE A 102 -4.22 3.94 4.92
C ILE A 102 -4.15 4.98 6.05
N CYS A 103 -4.39 4.56 7.30
CA CYS A 103 -4.31 5.44 8.46
C CYS A 103 -2.93 6.12 8.58
N ALA A 104 -1.86 5.34 8.39
CA ALA A 104 -0.48 5.79 8.54
C ALA A 104 0.05 6.56 7.32
N SER A 105 -0.24 6.08 6.11
CA SER A 105 0.35 6.58 4.85
C SER A 105 -0.46 7.71 4.20
N ASN A 106 -1.71 7.92 4.60
CA ASN A 106 -2.60 8.95 4.04
C ASN A 106 -2.66 9.00 2.49
N PRO A 107 -2.90 7.87 1.79
CA PRO A 107 -3.12 7.90 0.36
C PRO A 107 -4.38 8.73 0.02
N LEU A 108 -4.39 9.31 -1.18
CA LEU A 108 -5.51 10.08 -1.71
C LEU A 108 -6.36 9.28 -2.71
N TYR A 109 -5.76 8.30 -3.37
CA TYR A 109 -6.40 7.48 -4.42
C TYR A 109 -6.09 5.99 -4.18
N VAL A 110 -6.91 5.08 -4.70
CA VAL A 110 -6.59 3.66 -4.64
C VAL A 110 -5.43 3.35 -5.59
N SER A 111 -5.53 3.81 -6.84
CA SER A 111 -4.54 3.56 -7.88
C SER A 111 -4.28 4.78 -8.76
N LYS A 112 -3.19 4.74 -9.51
CA LYS A 112 -2.81 5.79 -10.48
C LYS A 112 -3.88 6.07 -11.54
N GLU A 113 -4.69 5.06 -11.90
CA GLU A 113 -5.77 5.20 -12.89
C GLU A 113 -6.94 6.04 -12.36
N GLU A 114 -7.07 6.19 -11.05
CA GLU A 114 -8.12 7.00 -10.42
C GLU A 114 -7.70 8.46 -10.23
N VAL A 115 -6.43 8.80 -10.50
CA VAL A 115 -5.91 10.16 -10.34
C VAL A 115 -6.39 11.02 -11.51
N PRO A 116 -7.12 12.13 -11.26
CA PRO A 116 -7.55 13.03 -12.33
C PRO A 116 -6.35 13.63 -13.08
N GLN A 117 -6.45 13.72 -14.40
CA GLN A 117 -5.38 14.26 -15.24
C GLN A 117 -4.98 15.70 -14.82
N GLU A 118 -5.95 16.50 -14.38
CA GLU A 118 -5.71 17.85 -13.87
C GLU A 118 -4.78 17.90 -12.65
N VAL A 119 -4.82 16.89 -11.78
CA VAL A 119 -3.91 16.78 -10.62
C VAL A 119 -2.49 16.51 -11.09
N ILE A 120 -2.36 15.59 -12.05
CA ILE A 120 -1.07 15.22 -12.65
C ILE A 120 -0.45 16.43 -13.37
N ASP A 121 -1.25 17.17 -14.13
CA ASP A 121 -0.77 18.31 -14.91
C ASP A 121 -0.35 19.49 -14.02
N LYS A 122 -1.14 19.81 -12.99
CA LYS A 122 -0.77 20.81 -11.98
C LYS A 122 0.55 20.46 -11.31
N GLU A 123 0.72 19.20 -10.91
CA GLU A 123 1.94 18.77 -10.25
C GLU A 123 3.16 18.79 -11.20
N LYS A 124 2.98 18.42 -12.48
CA LYS A 124 4.01 18.57 -13.52
C LYS A 124 4.46 20.02 -13.68
N GLU A 125 3.52 20.96 -13.76
CA GLU A 125 3.83 22.40 -13.89
C GLU A 125 4.69 22.90 -12.72
N ILE A 126 4.33 22.49 -11.49
CA ILE A 126 5.09 22.82 -10.28
C ILE A 126 6.53 22.30 -10.39
N TYR A 127 6.73 21.04 -10.82
CA TYR A 127 8.07 20.48 -10.96
C TYR A 127 8.88 21.11 -12.10
N ILE A 128 8.24 21.47 -13.21
CA ILE A 128 8.89 22.19 -14.31
C ILE A 128 9.38 23.55 -13.82
N ALA A 129 8.53 24.30 -13.12
CA ALA A 129 8.88 25.61 -12.58
C ALA A 129 10.08 25.51 -11.62
N LYS A 130 10.05 24.56 -10.67
CA LYS A 130 11.16 24.28 -9.74
C LYS A 130 12.46 23.92 -10.47
N ALA A 131 12.40 23.11 -11.52
CA ALA A 131 13.58 22.68 -12.26
C ALA A 131 14.20 23.82 -13.09
N LYS A 132 13.37 24.70 -13.67
CA LYS A 132 13.81 25.91 -14.38
C LYS A 132 14.47 26.92 -13.44
N GLU A 133 13.89 27.14 -12.26
CA GLU A 133 14.46 28.03 -11.24
C GLU A 133 15.85 27.55 -10.77
N GLN A 134 16.08 26.23 -10.76
CA GLN A 134 17.38 25.62 -10.46
C GLN A 134 18.38 25.67 -11.62
N GLY A 135 18.07 26.34 -12.73
CA GLY A 135 18.95 26.52 -13.88
C GLY A 135 19.28 25.22 -14.63
N LYS A 136 18.41 24.21 -14.56
CA LYS A 136 18.63 22.94 -15.26
C LYS A 136 18.38 23.09 -16.77
N PRO A 137 19.16 22.44 -17.65
CA PRO A 137 18.90 22.44 -19.08
C PRO A 137 17.55 21.78 -19.44
N ASP A 138 16.83 22.32 -20.43
CA ASP A 138 15.48 21.86 -20.82
C ASP A 138 15.38 20.35 -21.09
N HIS A 139 16.38 19.78 -21.77
CA HIS A 139 16.44 18.34 -22.08
C HIS A 139 16.59 17.43 -20.84
N ILE A 140 17.01 17.97 -19.70
CA ILE A 140 17.11 17.25 -18.42
C ILE A 140 15.84 17.47 -17.59
N ILE A 141 15.19 18.62 -17.72
CA ILE A 141 13.95 18.96 -16.98
C ILE A 141 12.88 17.90 -17.20
N GLU A 142 12.67 17.47 -18.44
CA GLU A 142 11.66 16.46 -18.76
C GLU A 142 11.84 15.16 -17.96
N LYS A 143 13.07 14.62 -17.95
CA LYS A 143 13.42 13.40 -17.19
C LYS A 143 13.30 13.59 -15.68
N ILE A 144 13.67 14.77 -15.18
CA ILE A 144 13.53 15.10 -13.75
C ILE A 144 12.05 15.12 -13.36
N VAL A 145 11.22 15.81 -14.14
CA VAL A 145 9.78 15.96 -13.90
C VAL A 145 9.10 14.60 -13.96
N GLU A 146 9.40 13.77 -14.95
CA GLU A 146 8.87 12.40 -15.04
C GLU A 146 9.17 11.59 -13.77
N GLY A 147 10.40 11.65 -13.27
CA GLY A 147 10.81 10.98 -12.03
C GLY A 147 10.10 11.53 -10.78
N GLN A 148 9.86 12.84 -10.70
CA GLN A 148 9.15 13.46 -9.59
C GLN A 148 7.66 13.13 -9.61
N VAL A 149 7.02 13.18 -10.79
CA VAL A 149 5.62 12.79 -10.97
C VAL A 149 5.43 11.32 -10.58
N ARG A 150 6.35 10.43 -10.97
CA ARG A 150 6.30 9.03 -10.54
C ARG A 150 6.33 8.90 -9.01
N LYS A 151 7.26 9.58 -8.34
CA LYS A 151 7.35 9.57 -6.86
C LYS A 151 6.12 10.18 -6.19
N TYR A 152 5.53 11.20 -6.80
CA TYR A 152 4.28 11.79 -6.32
C TYR A 152 3.13 10.80 -6.43
N LEU A 153 2.99 10.10 -7.57
CA LEU A 153 1.99 9.05 -7.71
C LEU A 153 2.20 7.91 -6.70
N GLU A 154 3.44 7.46 -6.50
CA GLU A 154 3.80 6.46 -5.48
C GLU A 154 3.44 6.92 -4.05
N SER A 155 3.43 8.23 -3.77
CA SER A 155 3.11 8.76 -2.44
C SER A 155 1.61 8.95 -2.21
N ILE A 156 0.80 9.15 -3.26
CA ILE A 156 -0.64 9.40 -3.12
C ILE A 156 -1.52 8.21 -3.50
N CYS A 157 -1.00 7.20 -4.21
CA CYS A 157 -1.75 6.03 -4.64
C CYS A 157 -1.50 4.84 -3.71
N LEU A 158 -2.56 4.36 -3.04
CA LEU A 158 -2.48 3.27 -2.06
C LEU A 158 -1.73 2.05 -2.60
N LEU A 159 -2.06 1.58 -3.81
CA LEU A 159 -1.49 0.34 -4.36
C LEU A 159 0.00 0.43 -4.68
N ASP A 160 0.53 1.63 -4.86
CA ASP A 160 1.93 1.88 -5.22
C ASP A 160 2.81 2.18 -3.97
N GLN A 161 2.18 2.48 -2.82
CA GLN A 161 2.89 2.80 -1.59
C GLN A 161 3.64 1.58 -1.01
N PRO A 162 4.84 1.79 -0.41
CA PRO A 162 5.52 0.78 0.39
C PRO A 162 4.68 0.39 1.60
N PHE A 163 4.46 -0.90 1.82
CA PHE A 163 3.58 -1.39 2.86
C PHE A 163 4.17 -1.16 4.27
N VAL A 164 3.37 -0.64 5.19
CA VAL A 164 3.88 -0.12 6.49
C VAL A 164 4.43 -1.21 7.41
N LYS A 165 3.92 -2.44 7.31
CA LYS A 165 4.45 -3.57 8.10
C LYS A 165 5.66 -4.23 7.42
N ASN A 166 5.82 -4.01 6.11
CA ASN A 166 6.93 -4.55 5.33
C ASN A 166 7.24 -3.65 4.12
N PRO A 167 8.13 -2.64 4.28
CA PRO A 167 8.43 -1.67 3.22
C PRO A 167 9.12 -2.25 1.98
N ASP A 168 9.60 -3.49 2.03
CA ASP A 168 10.18 -4.18 0.86
C ASP A 168 9.13 -4.57 -0.19
N LEU A 169 7.85 -4.49 0.19
CA LEU A 169 6.71 -4.77 -0.65
C LEU A 169 5.86 -3.51 -0.83
N THR A 170 5.31 -3.32 -2.01
CA THR A 170 4.18 -2.39 -2.18
C THR A 170 2.88 -3.00 -1.65
N VAL A 171 1.87 -2.17 -1.42
CA VAL A 171 0.53 -2.65 -1.06
C VAL A 171 -0.05 -3.58 -2.13
N SER A 172 0.14 -3.27 -3.41
CA SER A 172 -0.27 -4.16 -4.52
C SER A 172 0.43 -5.51 -4.48
N GLN A 173 1.72 -5.56 -4.13
CA GLN A 173 2.46 -6.81 -3.97
C GLN A 173 1.95 -7.60 -2.76
N TYR A 174 1.68 -6.94 -1.64
CA TYR A 174 1.09 -7.57 -0.48
C TYR A 174 -0.29 -8.20 -0.79
N ILE A 175 -1.15 -7.48 -1.51
CA ILE A 175 -2.44 -8.01 -1.97
C ILE A 175 -2.23 -9.19 -2.92
N ALA A 176 -1.27 -9.13 -3.84
CA ALA A 176 -0.97 -10.24 -4.75
C ALA A 176 -0.51 -11.50 -4.02
N GLU A 177 0.30 -11.37 -2.96
CA GLU A 177 0.67 -12.49 -2.08
C GLU A 177 -0.56 -13.12 -1.42
N LYS A 178 -1.49 -12.29 -0.92
CA LYS A 178 -2.76 -12.77 -0.36
C LYS A 178 -3.64 -13.44 -1.41
N ILE A 179 -3.72 -12.92 -2.64
CA ILE A 179 -4.43 -13.56 -3.76
C ILE A 179 -3.82 -14.93 -4.09
N ALA A 180 -2.50 -15.05 -4.09
CA ALA A 180 -1.82 -16.32 -4.35
C ALA A 180 -2.14 -17.36 -3.27
N LYS A 181 -2.24 -16.92 -2.01
CA LYS A 181 -2.52 -17.78 -0.86
C LYS A 181 -4.00 -18.16 -0.73
N ILE A 182 -4.90 -17.20 -0.87
CA ILE A 182 -6.37 -17.37 -0.74
C ILE A 182 -6.95 -18.03 -2.00
N GLY A 183 -6.42 -17.70 -3.18
CA GLY A 183 -6.88 -18.26 -4.46
C GLY A 183 -8.01 -17.49 -5.13
N GLU A 184 -8.45 -16.36 -4.58
CA GLU A 184 -9.48 -15.48 -5.14
C GLU A 184 -8.90 -14.13 -5.57
N ASN A 185 -9.56 -13.46 -6.52
CA ASN A 185 -9.33 -12.07 -6.82
C ASN A 185 -9.66 -11.20 -5.61
N ILE A 186 -8.78 -10.26 -5.26
CA ILE A 186 -8.98 -9.32 -4.16
C ILE A 186 -8.73 -7.91 -4.66
N LYS A 187 -9.66 -7.00 -4.36
CA LYS A 187 -9.59 -5.61 -4.81
C LYS A 187 -9.93 -4.65 -3.68
N VAL A 188 -9.11 -3.63 -3.49
CA VAL A 188 -9.52 -2.45 -2.71
C VAL A 188 -10.43 -1.63 -3.60
N ARG A 189 -11.67 -1.39 -3.16
CA ARG A 189 -12.68 -0.71 -3.97
C ARG A 189 -12.68 0.80 -3.77
N ARG A 190 -12.55 1.22 -2.51
CA ARG A 190 -12.53 2.60 -2.06
C ARG A 190 -12.16 2.66 -0.59
N PHE A 191 -11.71 3.81 -0.15
CA PHE A 191 -11.53 4.11 1.27
C PHE A 191 -11.88 5.57 1.56
N VAL A 192 -12.06 5.86 2.84
CA VAL A 192 -12.05 7.22 3.36
C VAL A 192 -11.20 7.23 4.62
N ARG A 193 -10.44 8.32 4.80
CA ARG A 193 -9.65 8.59 5.99
C ARG A 193 -10.08 9.95 6.53
N TYR A 194 -10.29 10.01 7.83
CA TYR A 194 -10.58 11.22 8.57
C TYR A 194 -9.46 11.48 9.56
N GLN A 195 -9.01 12.73 9.66
CA GLN A 195 -8.10 13.17 10.69
C GLN A 195 -8.69 14.34 11.48
N LEU A 196 -8.68 14.25 12.81
CA LEU A 196 -9.23 15.26 13.69
C LEU A 196 -8.51 16.60 13.51
N GLY A 197 -9.28 17.63 13.12
CA GLY A 197 -8.77 18.99 12.90
C GLY A 197 -8.08 19.19 11.55
N GLU A 198 -8.17 18.23 10.63
CA GLU A 198 -7.73 18.41 9.25
C GLU A 198 -8.49 19.58 8.59
N GLY A 199 -7.75 20.48 7.93
CA GLY A 199 -8.31 21.68 7.29
C GLY A 199 -8.68 22.82 8.24
N ILE A 200 -8.41 22.73 9.55
CA ILE A 200 -8.66 23.81 10.51
C ILE A 200 -7.34 24.50 10.86
N GLU A 201 -7.25 25.81 10.59
CA GLU A 201 -6.17 26.64 11.12
C GLU A 201 -6.31 26.74 12.64
N LYS A 202 -5.42 26.05 13.37
CA LYS A 202 -5.29 26.27 14.81
C LYS A 202 -4.58 27.59 15.03
N LYS A 203 -5.23 28.55 15.68
CA LYS A 203 -4.53 29.70 16.25
C LYS A 203 -3.45 29.16 17.18
N GLN A 204 -2.19 29.35 16.82
CA GLN A 204 -1.09 29.24 17.78
C GLN A 204 -1.23 30.43 18.71
N GLU A 205 -1.85 30.22 19.87
CA GLU A 205 -1.71 31.18 20.95
C GLU A 205 -0.24 31.13 21.38
N ASN A 206 0.46 32.24 21.12
CA ASN A 206 1.84 32.39 21.50
C ASN A 206 1.85 32.45 23.03
N PHE A 207 2.18 31.34 23.69
CA PHE A 207 2.18 31.21 25.15
C PHE A 207 2.96 32.35 25.82
N VAL A 208 3.98 32.88 25.15
CA VAL A 208 4.75 34.06 25.58
C VAL A 208 3.89 35.33 25.63
N GLU A 209 3.02 35.55 24.64
CA GLU A 209 2.09 36.70 24.64
C GLU A 209 0.99 36.57 25.68
N GLU A 210 0.51 35.35 25.95
CA GLU A 210 -0.47 35.08 27.00
C GLU A 210 0.13 35.36 28.39
N VAL A 211 1.34 34.85 28.65
CA VAL A 211 2.08 35.10 29.90
C VAL A 211 2.43 36.60 30.05
N MET A 212 2.85 37.26 28.96
CA MET A 212 3.11 38.71 28.96
C MET A 212 1.85 39.55 29.22
N LYS A 213 0.69 39.12 28.73
CA LYS A 213 -0.60 39.80 29.00
C LYS A 213 -1.03 39.64 30.45
N GLN A 214 -0.81 38.48 31.06
CA GLN A 214 -1.10 38.26 32.48
C GLN A 214 -0.12 39.01 33.40
N ALA A 215 1.16 39.13 33.02
CA ALA A 215 2.16 39.88 33.79
C ALA A 215 1.97 41.41 33.75
N LYS A 216 1.29 41.95 32.74
CA LYS A 216 0.96 43.39 32.62
C LYS A 216 -0.38 43.77 33.26
N GLY A 217 -1.10 42.80 33.83
CA GLY A 217 -2.41 42.97 34.45
C GLY A 217 -2.42 43.15 35.97
N ASN A 218 -1.25 43.29 36.62
CA ASN A 218 -1.11 43.55 38.06
C ASN A 218 -0.43 44.90 38.32
#